data_AF-A0AAU9XBN7-F1
#
_entry.id   AF-A0AAU9XBN7-F1
#
_cell.length_a   1.000
_cell.length_b   1.000
_cell.length_c   1.000
_cell.angle_alpha   90.00
_cell.angle_beta   90.00
_cell.angle_gamma   90.00
#
_symmetry.space_group_name_H-M   'P 1'
#
loop_
_entity.id
_entity.type
_entity.pdbx_description
1 polymer ?
#
loop_
_entity_poly.entity_id
_entity_poly.type
_entity_poly.pdbx_seq_one_letter_code
_entity_poly.pdbx_strand_id
1 'polypeptide(L)'
;MAAVNGESVRDESQEESSTWTHEKELKLFEKVDEYLEDGEERKEIYVKDIKWSDIAFDNFTTDEVHKRWRILTLRVRKMRNAKEILEDAKQRAVDKHANAGSRKRKKDDALPKAPLSAYLLFSKERRPQMAEKYSDLNNKQLLAKIGKKWRKLSAEKKKKYHDDYLENKKKYESELMQYFIENFPEEKAPKTAFEFWSSKMKKEIKEEHPDISDKKLKKKLRKRWERLEDEEKGEWEKKSKQEMDKYLRKMRKRVKV
;
A
#
# COMPACT_ATOMS: atom_id res chain seq x y z
N MET A 1 -25.69 -46.12 48.37
CA MET A 1 -25.27 -44.74 48.65
C MET A 1 -24.89 -44.10 47.34
N ALA A 2 -25.64 -43.08 46.92
CA ALA A 2 -25.41 -42.33 45.70
C ALA A 2 -24.26 -41.33 45.89
N ALA A 3 -23.37 -41.21 44.92
CA ALA A 3 -22.43 -40.11 44.82
C ALA A 3 -22.62 -39.44 43.45
N VAL A 4 -23.38 -38.34 43.48
CA VAL A 4 -23.49 -37.33 42.44
C VAL A 4 -22.17 -36.56 42.42
N ASN A 5 -21.50 -36.49 41.27
CA ASN A 5 -20.48 -35.47 41.01
C ASN A 5 -20.85 -34.77 39.71
N GLY A 6 -21.36 -33.55 39.88
CA GLY A 6 -21.90 -32.70 38.82
C GLY A 6 -20.84 -32.20 37.85
N GLU A 7 -21.20 -32.31 36.57
CA GLU A 7 -20.66 -31.51 35.49
C GLU A 7 -20.81 -30.01 35.80
N SER A 8 -19.67 -29.33 35.92
CA SER A 8 -19.59 -27.87 35.86
C SER A 8 -19.78 -27.46 34.40
N VAL A 9 -21.04 -27.32 33.99
CA VAL A 9 -21.41 -26.64 32.75
C VAL A 9 -21.11 -25.16 32.96
N ARG A 10 -20.02 -24.70 32.38
CA ARG A 10 -19.62 -23.30 32.34
C ARG A 10 -20.60 -22.60 31.39
N ASP A 11 -21.43 -21.73 31.96
CA ASP A 11 -22.45 -20.96 31.28
C ASP A 11 -21.82 -20.00 30.24
N GLU A 12 -21.79 -20.42 28.98
CA GLU A 12 -21.31 -19.65 27.82
C GLU A 12 -22.26 -18.50 27.42
N SER A 13 -23.39 -18.31 28.13
CA SER A 13 -24.42 -17.31 27.80
C SER A 13 -24.05 -15.87 28.18
N GLN A 14 -23.00 -15.66 28.98
CA GLN A 14 -22.69 -14.35 29.57
C GLN A 14 -21.67 -13.52 28.79
N GLU A 15 -20.84 -14.12 27.90
CA GLU A 15 -19.76 -13.40 27.21
C GLU A 15 -20.14 -12.80 25.83
N GLU A 16 -21.26 -13.19 25.21
CA GLU A 16 -21.69 -12.61 23.92
C GLU A 16 -22.31 -11.20 24.05
N SER A 17 -22.71 -10.78 25.26
CA SER A 17 -23.54 -9.58 25.42
C SER A 17 -22.79 -8.24 25.29
N SER A 18 -21.48 -8.20 25.54
CA SER A 18 -20.71 -6.94 25.64
C SER A 18 -20.02 -6.47 24.34
N THR A 19 -20.02 -7.30 23.28
CA THR A 19 -19.36 -6.93 22.02
C THR A 19 -20.28 -6.10 21.12
N TRP A 20 -19.81 -4.94 20.66
CA TRP A 20 -20.52 -4.08 19.68
C TRP A 20 -20.45 -4.67 18.27
N THR A 21 -21.56 -5.26 17.82
CA THR A 21 -21.75 -5.78 16.45
C THR A 21 -22.35 -4.72 15.52
N HIS A 22 -22.36 -4.97 14.21
CA HIS A 22 -22.98 -4.06 13.24
C HIS A 22 -24.48 -3.88 13.48
N GLU A 23 -25.18 -4.95 13.85
CA GLU A 23 -26.60 -4.93 14.21
C GLU A 23 -26.87 -4.02 15.42
N LYS A 24 -26.02 -4.09 16.46
CA LYS A 24 -26.09 -3.19 17.62
C LYS A 24 -25.80 -1.72 17.25
N GLU A 25 -24.95 -1.47 16.25
CA GLU A 25 -24.74 -0.11 15.73
C GLU A 25 -25.96 0.43 14.98
N LEU A 26 -26.63 -0.40 14.20
CA LEU A 26 -27.88 -0.03 13.52
C LEU A 26 -29.00 0.25 14.52
N LYS A 27 -29.16 -0.60 15.53
CA LYS A 27 -30.10 -0.41 16.62
C LYS A 27 -29.83 0.88 17.42
N LEU A 28 -28.56 1.23 17.62
CA LEU A 28 -28.18 2.53 18.19
C LEU A 28 -28.62 3.69 17.30
N PHE A 29 -28.46 3.59 15.97
CA PHE A 29 -28.91 4.63 15.04
C PHE A 29 -30.43 4.78 15.05
N GLU A 30 -31.18 3.68 15.06
CA GLU A 30 -32.65 3.66 15.15
C GLU A 30 -33.13 4.31 16.44
N LYS A 31 -32.56 3.94 17.59
CA LYS A 31 -32.91 4.52 18.90
C LYS A 31 -32.64 6.03 18.96
N VAL A 32 -31.56 6.49 18.33
CA VAL A 32 -31.27 7.93 18.23
C VAL A 32 -32.24 8.62 17.27
N ASP A 33 -32.67 7.95 16.19
CA ASP A 33 -33.68 8.47 15.26
C ASP A 33 -35.03 8.66 15.96
N GLU A 34 -35.53 7.61 16.63
CA GLU A 34 -36.77 7.63 17.41
C GLU A 34 -36.77 8.77 18.45
N TYR A 35 -35.66 8.91 19.18
CA TYR A 35 -35.49 9.99 20.16
C TYR A 35 -35.57 11.40 19.54
N LEU A 36 -35.11 11.55 18.30
CA LEU A 36 -35.15 12.82 17.57
C LEU A 36 -36.51 13.08 16.90
N GLU A 37 -37.35 12.06 16.70
CA GLU A 37 -38.69 12.18 16.11
C GLU A 37 -39.81 12.41 17.15
N ASP A 38 -39.61 12.00 18.40
CA ASP A 38 -40.57 12.19 19.51
C ASP A 38 -40.72 13.67 19.96
N GLY A 39 -39.84 14.56 19.49
CA GLY A 39 -39.87 16.00 19.76
C GLY A 39 -40.70 16.77 18.72
N GLU A 40 -42.01 16.88 18.92
CA GLU A 40 -42.97 17.51 17.98
C GLU A 40 -42.76 19.02 17.71
N GLU A 41 -41.79 19.70 18.36
CA GLU A 41 -41.44 21.09 18.05
C GLU A 41 -39.98 21.23 17.59
N ARG A 42 -39.83 21.66 16.34
CA ARG A 42 -38.57 21.95 15.65
C ARG A 42 -37.71 22.95 16.44
N LYS A 43 -36.88 22.44 17.35
CA LYS A 43 -35.66 23.10 17.79
C LYS A 43 -34.52 22.21 17.37
N GLU A 44 -33.48 22.80 16.81
CA GLU A 44 -32.27 22.11 16.37
C GLU A 44 -31.67 21.36 17.56
N ILE A 45 -31.99 20.07 17.72
CA ILE A 45 -31.38 19.23 18.76
C ILE A 45 -29.95 18.98 18.32
N TYR A 46 -28.99 19.47 19.09
CA TYR A 46 -27.58 19.18 18.87
C TYR A 46 -27.19 17.94 19.68
N VAL A 47 -26.10 17.28 19.28
CA VAL A 47 -25.63 16.03 19.93
C VAL A 47 -25.41 16.20 21.45
N LYS A 48 -25.10 17.42 21.91
CA LYS A 48 -24.94 17.75 23.34
C LYS A 48 -26.25 17.73 24.13
N ASP A 49 -27.39 17.89 23.45
CA ASP A 49 -28.72 18.02 24.05
C ASP A 49 -29.44 16.67 24.13
N ILE A 50 -28.83 15.61 23.57
CA ILE A 50 -29.36 14.23 23.61
C ILE A 50 -29.21 13.65 25.02
N LYS A 51 -30.32 13.18 25.60
CA LYS A 51 -30.33 12.42 26.84
C LYS A 51 -30.03 10.94 26.57
N TRP A 52 -28.76 10.59 26.66
CA TRP A 52 -28.29 9.21 26.41
C TRP A 52 -28.88 8.15 27.34
N SER A 53 -29.40 8.53 28.52
CA SER A 53 -30.14 7.63 29.42
C SER A 53 -31.36 7.02 28.75
N ASP A 54 -32.01 7.78 27.88
CA ASP A 54 -33.28 7.42 27.25
C ASP A 54 -33.04 6.60 25.96
N ILE A 55 -31.77 6.52 25.53
CA ILE A 55 -31.29 5.81 24.35
C ILE A 55 -30.54 4.52 24.75
N ALA A 56 -30.19 4.36 26.02
CA ALA A 56 -29.54 3.15 26.52
C ALA A 56 -30.40 1.91 26.25
N PHE A 57 -29.78 0.83 25.76
CA PHE A 57 -30.51 -0.37 25.35
C PHE A 57 -29.68 -1.64 25.59
N ASP A 58 -30.39 -2.77 25.69
CA ASP A 58 -29.83 -4.07 26.05
C ASP A 58 -29.01 -4.00 27.37
N ASN A 59 -27.81 -4.58 27.40
CA ASN A 59 -26.91 -4.52 28.55
C ASN A 59 -25.91 -3.35 28.45
N PHE A 60 -26.10 -2.42 27.51
CA PHE A 60 -25.18 -1.28 27.34
C PHE A 60 -25.61 -0.12 28.22
N THR A 61 -24.67 0.35 29.03
CA THR A 61 -24.84 1.53 29.86
C THR A 61 -24.87 2.81 29.04
N THR A 62 -25.44 3.87 29.62
CA THR A 62 -25.48 5.23 29.04
C THR A 62 -24.11 5.69 28.51
N ASP A 63 -23.05 5.43 29.29
CA ASP A 63 -21.67 5.77 28.91
C ASP A 63 -21.17 4.97 27.71
N GLU A 64 -21.52 3.69 27.60
CA GLU A 64 -21.11 2.83 26.48
C GLU A 64 -21.78 3.23 25.16
N VAL A 65 -23.08 3.54 25.21
CA VAL A 65 -23.88 4.01 24.09
C VAL A 65 -23.37 5.38 23.60
N HIS A 66 -23.15 6.33 24.52
CA HIS A 66 -22.61 7.65 24.17
C HIS A 66 -21.18 7.55 23.63
N LYS A 67 -20.31 6.72 24.23
CA LYS A 67 -18.96 6.48 23.72
C LYS A 67 -18.98 5.88 22.32
N ARG A 68 -19.89 4.93 22.05
CA ARG A 68 -20.03 4.33 20.72
C ARG A 68 -20.52 5.33 19.69
N TRP A 69 -21.53 6.13 20.02
CA TRP A 69 -22.02 7.21 19.17
C TRP A 69 -20.90 8.19 18.80
N ARG A 70 -20.10 8.62 19.79
CA ARG A 70 -18.96 9.51 19.57
C ARG A 70 -17.97 8.91 18.57
N ILE A 71 -17.64 7.62 18.71
CA ILE A 71 -16.74 6.89 17.80
C ILE A 71 -17.29 6.85 16.38
N LEU A 72 -18.58 6.53 16.22
CA LEU A 72 -19.26 6.43 14.93
C LEU A 72 -19.32 7.80 14.22
N THR A 73 -19.48 8.88 14.98
CA THR A 73 -19.61 10.25 14.45
C THR A 73 -18.29 11.03 14.39
N LEU A 74 -17.15 10.45 14.80
CA LEU A 74 -15.84 11.14 14.87
C LEU A 74 -15.41 11.84 13.56
N ARG A 75 -15.79 11.26 12.41
CA ARG A 75 -15.40 11.77 11.07
C ARG A 75 -16.55 12.46 10.33
N VAL A 76 -17.68 12.64 10.99
CA VAL A 76 -18.83 13.42 10.51
C VAL A 76 -18.60 14.89 10.89
N ARG A 77 -18.99 15.84 10.02
CA ARG A 77 -18.78 17.27 10.29
C ARG A 77 -19.70 17.70 11.44
N LYS A 78 -19.12 18.17 12.56
CA LYS A 78 -19.82 18.45 13.82
C LYS A 78 -20.57 19.80 13.88
N MET A 79 -20.69 20.52 12.76
CA MET A 79 -21.32 21.86 12.67
C MET A 79 -22.76 21.77 12.11
N ARG A 80 -23.50 20.73 12.49
CA ARG A 80 -24.82 20.37 11.96
C ARG A 80 -25.72 19.82 13.07
N ASN A 81 -27.04 19.84 12.86
CA ASN A 81 -28.03 19.27 13.78
C ASN A 81 -27.85 17.74 13.93
N ALA A 82 -28.37 17.13 15.00
CA ALA A 82 -28.18 15.72 15.29
C ALA A 82 -28.73 14.79 14.18
N LYS A 83 -29.80 15.20 13.48
CA LYS A 83 -30.41 14.44 12.37
C LYS A 83 -29.49 14.35 11.15
N GLU A 84 -28.83 15.43 10.76
CA GLU A 84 -27.83 15.41 9.68
C GLU A 84 -26.58 14.60 10.03
N ILE A 85 -26.18 14.60 11.32
CA ILE A 85 -25.07 13.76 11.80
C ILE A 85 -25.45 12.28 11.76
N LEU A 86 -26.70 11.95 12.13
CA LEU A 86 -27.25 10.61 12.08
C LEU A 86 -27.28 10.09 10.64
N GLU A 87 -27.78 10.87 9.67
CA GLU A 87 -27.82 10.46 8.26
C GLU A 87 -26.42 10.26 7.65
N ASP A 88 -25.48 11.17 7.92
CA ASP A 88 -24.08 10.99 7.50
C ASP A 88 -23.43 9.75 8.17
N ALA A 89 -23.80 9.44 9.41
CA ALA A 89 -23.33 8.25 10.12
C ALA A 89 -23.91 6.95 9.54
N LYS A 90 -25.22 6.93 9.24
CA LYS A 90 -25.92 5.83 8.55
C LYS A 90 -25.27 5.57 7.19
N GLN A 91 -25.09 6.60 6.35
CA GLN A 91 -24.45 6.46 5.03
C GLN A 91 -23.02 5.92 5.12
N ARG A 92 -22.23 6.36 6.10
CA ARG A 92 -20.87 5.87 6.31
C ARG A 92 -20.81 4.44 6.80
N ALA A 93 -21.77 4.01 7.62
CA ALA A 93 -21.86 2.62 8.07
C ALA A 93 -22.09 1.68 6.87
N VAL A 94 -22.97 2.07 5.95
CA VAL A 94 -23.23 1.38 4.68
C VAL A 94 -21.97 1.34 3.80
N ASP A 95 -21.32 2.49 3.58
CA ASP A 95 -20.11 2.58 2.75
C ASP A 95 -18.93 1.74 3.29
N LYS A 96 -18.81 1.65 4.63
CA LYS A 96 -17.77 0.88 5.32
C LYS A 96 -17.96 -0.63 5.13
N HIS A 97 -19.20 -1.11 5.15
CA HIS A 97 -19.52 -2.52 4.88
C HIS A 97 -19.36 -2.85 3.39
N ALA A 98 -19.84 -2.00 2.49
CA ALA A 98 -19.69 -2.18 1.04
C ALA A 98 -18.22 -2.18 0.58
N ASN A 99 -17.34 -1.40 1.24
CA ASN A 99 -15.92 -1.30 0.91
C ASN A 99 -14.98 -2.13 1.79
N ALA A 100 -15.50 -3.02 2.65
CA ALA A 100 -14.66 -3.86 3.51
C ALA A 100 -13.69 -4.76 2.71
N GLY A 101 -14.06 -5.14 1.47
CA GLY A 101 -13.21 -5.88 0.53
C GLY A 101 -12.34 -5.04 -0.42
N SER A 102 -12.59 -3.72 -0.55
CA SER A 102 -11.99 -2.88 -1.62
C SER A 102 -10.70 -2.15 -1.21
N ARG A 103 -10.19 -2.36 0.01
CA ARG A 103 -8.88 -1.79 0.41
C ARG A 103 -7.70 -2.30 -0.43
N LYS A 104 -7.85 -3.40 -1.17
CA LYS A 104 -6.96 -3.68 -2.28
C LYS A 104 -7.33 -2.71 -3.40
N ARG A 105 -6.61 -1.59 -3.46
CA ARG A 105 -6.58 -0.73 -4.65
C ARG A 105 -6.53 -1.63 -5.88
N LYS A 106 -7.42 -1.41 -6.86
CA LYS A 106 -7.32 -2.04 -8.18
C LYS A 106 -5.96 -1.66 -8.75
N LYS A 107 -4.98 -2.53 -8.52
CA LYS A 107 -3.62 -2.38 -9.05
C LYS A 107 -3.72 -2.95 -10.44
N ASP A 108 -3.33 -2.17 -11.44
CA ASP A 108 -3.33 -2.63 -12.83
C ASP A 108 -2.56 -3.96 -12.89
N ASP A 109 -3.23 -5.03 -13.33
CA ASP A 109 -2.66 -6.37 -13.38
C ASP A 109 -1.54 -6.45 -14.43
N ALA A 110 -1.52 -5.53 -15.41
CA ALA A 110 -0.45 -5.40 -16.40
C ALA A 110 0.79 -4.67 -15.86
N LEU A 111 0.69 -3.99 -14.72
CA LEU A 111 1.83 -3.30 -14.11
C LEU A 111 2.83 -4.33 -13.56
N PRO A 112 4.10 -4.29 -13.99
CA PRO A 112 5.13 -5.17 -13.44
C PRO A 112 5.21 -5.09 -11.91
N LYS A 113 5.39 -6.24 -11.27
CA LYS A 113 5.48 -6.36 -9.81
C LYS A 113 6.92 -6.19 -9.34
N ALA A 114 7.10 -5.46 -8.24
CA ALA A 114 8.43 -5.26 -7.66
C ALA A 114 9.08 -6.61 -7.28
N PRO A 115 10.39 -6.78 -7.54
CA PRO A 115 11.11 -8.02 -7.26
C PRO A 115 11.22 -8.25 -5.75
N LEU A 116 11.30 -9.52 -5.36
CA LEU A 116 11.54 -9.90 -3.96
C LEU A 116 12.96 -9.53 -3.55
N SER A 117 13.11 -8.91 -2.38
CA SER A 117 14.44 -8.65 -1.79
C SER A 117 15.22 -9.94 -1.55
N ALA A 118 16.55 -9.84 -1.44
CA ALA A 118 17.43 -10.98 -1.15
C ALA A 118 16.94 -11.85 0.03
N TYR A 119 16.51 -11.20 1.13
CA TYR A 119 15.94 -11.91 2.28
C TYR A 119 14.62 -12.62 1.96
N LEU A 120 13.74 -11.98 1.18
CA LEU A 120 12.47 -12.58 0.79
C LEU A 120 12.66 -13.75 -0.18
N LEU A 121 13.65 -13.69 -1.07
CA LEU A 121 14.05 -14.81 -1.92
C LEU A 121 14.51 -16.00 -1.05
N PHE A 122 15.42 -15.75 -0.11
CA PHE A 122 15.85 -16.76 0.86
C PHE A 122 14.69 -17.32 1.69
N SER A 123 13.81 -16.45 2.20
CA SER A 123 12.67 -16.86 2.99
C SER A 123 11.68 -17.68 2.16
N LYS A 124 11.47 -17.36 0.88
CA LYS A 124 10.60 -18.12 -0.02
C LYS A 124 11.12 -19.54 -0.22
N GLU A 125 12.43 -19.70 -0.39
CA GLU A 125 13.08 -21.01 -0.54
C GLU A 125 13.06 -21.83 0.76
N ARG A 126 13.34 -21.19 1.92
CA ARG A 126 13.51 -21.92 3.19
C ARG A 126 12.25 -22.12 3.99
N ARG A 127 11.21 -21.31 3.78
CA ARG A 127 9.95 -21.44 4.51
C ARG A 127 9.29 -22.81 4.37
N PRO A 128 9.14 -23.44 3.19
CA PRO A 128 8.52 -24.77 3.10
C PRO A 128 9.32 -25.83 3.88
N GLN A 129 10.65 -25.88 3.69
CA GLN A 129 11.53 -26.82 4.41
C GLN A 129 11.46 -26.65 5.93
N MET A 130 11.30 -25.40 6.39
CA MET A 130 11.21 -25.09 7.82
C MET A 130 9.80 -25.34 8.37
N ALA A 131 8.75 -25.16 7.56
CA ALA A 131 7.38 -25.44 7.94
C ALA A 131 7.16 -26.94 8.15
N GLU A 132 7.77 -27.77 7.31
CA GLU A 132 7.75 -29.23 7.46
C GLU A 132 8.51 -29.68 8.70
N LYS A 133 9.70 -29.12 8.94
CA LYS A 133 10.53 -29.46 10.11
C LYS A 133 10.00 -28.92 11.44
N TYR A 134 9.16 -27.89 11.41
CA TYR A 134 8.60 -27.23 12.58
C TYR A 134 7.10 -27.04 12.41
N SER A 135 6.37 -28.13 12.16
CA SER A 135 4.91 -28.17 12.00
C SER A 135 4.16 -27.59 13.20
N ASP A 136 4.74 -27.69 14.39
CA ASP A 136 4.13 -27.25 15.65
C ASP A 136 4.28 -25.74 15.90
N LEU A 137 5.10 -25.05 15.10
CA LEU A 137 5.35 -23.63 15.28
C LEU A 137 4.36 -22.78 14.49
N ASN A 138 3.84 -21.75 15.16
CA ASN A 138 3.07 -20.71 14.49
C ASN A 138 3.96 -19.97 13.47
N ASN A 139 3.37 -19.53 12.36
CA ASN A 139 4.01 -18.83 11.26
C ASN A 139 4.89 -17.64 11.71
N LYS A 140 4.47 -16.90 12.75
CA LYS A 140 5.29 -15.82 13.33
C LYS A 140 6.61 -16.33 13.93
N GLN A 141 6.57 -17.45 14.65
CA GLN A 141 7.76 -18.08 15.24
C GLN A 141 8.64 -18.69 14.15
N LEU A 142 8.03 -19.27 13.12
CA LEU A 142 8.73 -19.79 11.95
C LEU A 142 9.54 -18.71 11.23
N LEU A 143 8.90 -17.57 10.91
CA LEU A 143 9.56 -16.42 10.27
C LEU A 143 10.67 -15.84 11.15
N ALA A 144 10.49 -15.81 12.48
CA ALA A 144 11.55 -15.41 13.40
C ALA A 144 12.77 -16.34 13.32
N LYS A 145 12.57 -17.66 13.22
CA LYS A 145 13.67 -18.62 13.03
C LYS A 145 14.37 -18.43 11.67
N ILE A 146 13.61 -18.19 10.60
CA ILE A 146 14.17 -17.92 9.26
C ILE A 146 15.03 -16.65 9.29
N GLY A 147 14.55 -15.57 9.93
CA GLY A 147 15.31 -14.35 10.11
C GLY A 147 16.62 -14.57 10.88
N LYS A 148 16.61 -15.38 11.94
CA LYS A 148 17.83 -15.78 12.66
C LYS A 148 18.80 -16.56 11.76
N LYS A 149 18.30 -17.48 10.94
CA LYS A 149 19.14 -18.21 9.96
C LYS A 149 19.76 -17.28 8.93
N TRP A 150 18.98 -16.34 8.38
CA TRP A 150 19.50 -15.34 7.43
C TRP A 150 20.65 -14.53 8.02
N ARG A 151 20.51 -14.04 9.26
CA ARG A 151 21.58 -13.27 9.92
C ARG A 151 22.87 -14.08 10.06
N LYS A 152 22.76 -15.36 10.39
CA LYS A 152 23.87 -16.31 10.54
C LYS A 152 24.49 -16.80 9.22
N LEU A 153 23.88 -16.53 8.06
CA LEU A 153 24.47 -16.91 6.77
C LEU A 153 25.76 -16.12 6.50
N SER A 154 26.72 -16.80 5.86
CA SER A 154 27.95 -16.19 5.36
C SER A 154 27.67 -15.17 4.26
N ALA A 155 28.62 -14.25 4.07
CA ALA A 155 28.54 -13.24 3.00
C ALA A 155 28.40 -13.89 1.62
N GLU A 156 29.08 -15.00 1.35
CA GLU A 156 29.00 -15.72 0.07
C GLU A 156 27.60 -16.27 -0.21
N LYS A 157 26.96 -16.89 0.79
CA LYS A 157 25.59 -17.41 0.64
C LYS A 157 24.58 -16.28 0.48
N LYS A 158 24.77 -15.16 1.19
CA LYS A 158 23.95 -13.95 1.00
C LYS A 158 24.17 -13.33 -0.37
N LYS A 159 25.41 -13.33 -0.87
CA LYS A 159 25.79 -12.75 -2.16
C LYS A 159 24.96 -13.35 -3.29
N LYS A 160 24.77 -14.68 -3.33
CA LYS A 160 23.87 -15.34 -4.28
C LYS A 160 22.48 -14.67 -4.33
N TYR A 161 21.82 -14.52 -3.18
CA TYR A 161 20.49 -13.91 -3.12
C TYR A 161 20.49 -12.41 -3.42
N HIS A 162 21.60 -11.71 -3.16
CA HIS A 162 21.78 -10.31 -3.55
C HIS A 162 21.93 -10.17 -5.07
N ASP A 163 22.73 -11.02 -5.69
CA ASP A 163 22.94 -11.05 -7.14
C ASP A 163 21.62 -11.38 -7.84
N ASP A 164 20.89 -12.41 -7.37
CA ASP A 164 19.54 -12.74 -7.85
C ASP A 164 18.57 -11.56 -7.72
N TYR A 165 18.62 -10.82 -6.61
CA TYR A 165 17.80 -9.61 -6.43
C TYR A 165 18.18 -8.51 -7.42
N LEU A 166 19.47 -8.27 -7.65
CA LEU A 166 19.95 -7.25 -8.58
C LEU A 166 19.56 -7.58 -10.02
N GLU A 167 19.67 -8.84 -10.42
CA GLU A 167 19.24 -9.29 -11.75
C GLU A 167 17.73 -9.12 -11.94
N ASN A 168 16.93 -9.58 -10.97
CA ASN A 168 15.48 -9.42 -11.01
C ASN A 168 15.07 -7.94 -10.96
N LYS A 169 15.81 -7.10 -10.25
CA LYS A 169 15.60 -5.65 -10.25
C LYS A 169 15.86 -5.02 -11.61
N LYS A 170 16.94 -5.43 -12.29
CA LYS A 170 17.23 -4.94 -13.64
C LYS A 170 16.14 -5.36 -14.65
N LYS A 171 15.69 -6.62 -14.59
CA LYS A 171 14.57 -7.12 -15.39
C LYS A 171 13.29 -6.33 -15.13
N TYR A 172 12.93 -6.15 -13.85
CA TYR A 172 11.78 -5.36 -13.43
C TYR A 172 11.83 -3.91 -13.92
N GLU A 173 12.97 -3.24 -13.82
CA GLU A 173 13.12 -1.86 -14.30
C GLU A 173 12.94 -1.76 -15.83
N SER A 174 13.43 -2.76 -16.58
CA SER A 174 13.24 -2.85 -18.03
C SER A 174 11.77 -3.11 -18.41
N GLU A 175 11.12 -4.07 -17.76
CA GLU A 175 9.68 -4.36 -17.97
C GLU A 175 8.81 -3.15 -17.61
N LEU A 176 9.14 -2.48 -16.51
CA LEU A 176 8.41 -1.29 -16.07
C LEU A 176 8.59 -0.12 -17.04
N MET A 177 9.79 0.05 -17.60
CA MET A 177 10.04 1.03 -18.65
C MET A 177 9.21 0.71 -19.89
N GLN A 178 9.19 -0.55 -20.34
CA GLN A 178 8.43 -0.99 -21.49
C GLN A 178 6.93 -0.74 -21.30
N TYR A 179 6.40 -1.14 -20.14
CA TYR A 179 5.01 -0.88 -19.75
C TYR A 179 4.68 0.62 -19.82
N PHE A 180 5.56 1.50 -19.34
CA PHE A 180 5.30 2.94 -19.41
C PHE A 180 5.36 3.49 -20.84
N ILE A 181 6.25 2.98 -21.70
CA ILE A 181 6.34 3.38 -23.11
C ILE A 181 5.05 2.99 -23.85
N GLU A 182 4.54 1.79 -23.60
CA GLU A 182 3.34 1.27 -24.26
C GLU A 182 2.05 1.95 -23.77
N ASN A 183 1.94 2.21 -22.47
CA ASN A 183 0.71 2.74 -21.87
C ASN A 183 0.67 4.27 -21.78
N PHE A 184 1.81 4.96 -21.95
CA PHE A 184 1.91 6.42 -21.90
C PHE A 184 2.81 6.95 -23.04
N PRO A 185 2.41 6.77 -24.31
CA PRO A 185 3.22 7.16 -25.47
C PRO A 185 3.48 8.67 -25.55
N GLU A 186 2.68 9.50 -24.87
CA GLU A 186 2.91 10.93 -24.76
C GLU A 186 4.09 11.29 -23.85
N GLU A 187 4.49 10.39 -22.96
CA GLU A 187 5.63 10.59 -22.08
C GLU A 187 6.92 10.14 -22.77
N LYS A 188 7.85 11.08 -22.93
CA LYS A 188 9.12 10.81 -23.60
C LYS A 188 10.03 9.96 -22.72
N ALA A 189 10.55 8.87 -23.28
CA ALA A 189 11.57 8.07 -22.64
C ALA A 189 12.83 8.93 -22.34
N PRO A 190 13.51 8.68 -21.22
CA PRO A 190 14.72 9.41 -20.84
C PRO A 190 15.86 9.09 -21.82
N LYS A 191 16.74 10.06 -22.03
CA LYS A 191 17.86 9.94 -22.96
C LYS A 191 18.90 8.92 -22.44
N THR A 192 19.44 8.16 -23.38
CA THR A 192 20.58 7.26 -23.17
C THR A 192 21.88 8.03 -22.95
N ALA A 193 22.91 7.36 -22.42
CA ALA A 193 24.24 7.93 -22.24
C ALA A 193 24.81 8.48 -23.56
N PHE A 194 24.66 7.70 -24.65
CA PHE A 194 25.06 8.10 -25.98
C PHE A 194 24.28 9.33 -26.48
N GLU A 195 22.97 9.43 -26.25
CA GLU A 195 22.18 10.59 -26.68
C GLU A 195 22.58 11.87 -25.94
N PHE A 196 22.87 11.77 -24.63
CA PHE A 196 23.39 12.90 -23.88
C PHE A 196 24.75 13.36 -24.41
N TRP A 197 25.69 12.43 -24.55
CA TRP A 197 27.03 12.71 -25.06
C TRP A 197 27.02 13.23 -26.50
N SER A 198 26.28 12.54 -27.38
CA SER A 198 26.21 12.89 -28.79
C SER A 198 25.52 14.23 -29.00
N SER A 199 24.56 14.61 -28.17
CA SER A 199 23.96 15.96 -28.22
C SER A 199 24.99 17.06 -27.92
N LYS A 200 25.84 16.85 -26.89
CA LYS A 200 26.92 17.79 -26.54
C LYS A 200 27.93 17.89 -27.69
N MET A 201 28.44 16.74 -28.14
CA MET A 201 29.46 16.68 -29.19
C MET A 201 28.94 17.11 -30.56
N LYS A 202 27.64 16.92 -30.85
CA LYS A 202 27.00 17.43 -32.07
C LYS A 202 27.08 18.95 -32.13
N LYS A 203 26.90 19.63 -30.98
CA LYS A 203 26.98 21.09 -30.89
C LYS A 203 28.41 21.57 -31.19
N GLU A 204 29.41 20.98 -30.51
CA GLU A 204 30.83 21.31 -30.70
C GLU A 204 31.29 21.10 -32.15
N ILE A 205 30.96 19.96 -32.76
CA ILE A 205 31.38 19.66 -34.15
C ILE A 205 30.67 20.56 -35.18
N LYS A 206 29.43 21.00 -34.93
CA LYS A 206 28.74 21.93 -35.83
C LYS A 206 29.26 23.36 -35.71
N GLU A 207 29.77 23.75 -34.56
CA GLU A 207 30.44 25.05 -34.38
C GLU A 207 31.77 25.08 -35.16
N GLU A 208 32.55 24.00 -35.12
CA GLU A 208 33.82 23.89 -35.88
C GLU A 208 33.63 23.62 -37.38
N HIS A 209 32.56 22.92 -37.74
CA HIS A 209 32.28 22.53 -39.12
C HIS A 209 30.79 22.72 -39.46
N PRO A 210 30.34 23.96 -39.74
CA PRO A 210 28.93 24.25 -40.03
C PRO A 210 28.37 23.48 -41.23
N ASP A 211 29.20 23.21 -42.24
CA ASP A 211 28.83 22.50 -43.47
C ASP A 211 28.89 20.96 -43.37
N ILE A 212 29.17 20.42 -42.18
CA ILE A 212 29.22 18.96 -42.03
C ILE A 212 27.83 18.34 -42.24
N SER A 213 27.70 17.48 -43.24
CA SER A 213 26.49 16.69 -43.44
C SER A 213 26.12 15.87 -42.20
N ASP A 214 24.85 15.88 -41.82
CA ASP A 214 24.34 15.14 -40.65
C ASP A 214 24.67 13.63 -40.70
N LYS A 215 24.74 13.04 -41.91
CA LYS A 215 25.16 11.63 -42.09
C LYS A 215 26.62 11.42 -41.68
N LYS A 216 27.51 12.35 -42.06
CA LYS A 216 28.94 12.33 -41.72
C LYS A 216 29.13 12.61 -40.22
N LEU A 217 28.35 13.53 -39.65
CA LEU A 217 28.35 13.86 -38.24
C LEU A 217 27.95 12.68 -37.36
N LYS A 218 26.81 12.02 -37.65
CA LYS A 218 26.37 10.82 -36.92
C LYS A 218 27.43 9.70 -36.95
N LYS A 219 28.07 9.48 -38.12
CA LYS A 219 29.16 8.50 -38.26
C LYS A 219 30.39 8.87 -37.41
N LYS A 220 30.78 10.15 -37.37
CA LYS A 220 31.90 10.64 -36.54
C LYS A 220 31.60 10.49 -35.04
N LEU A 221 30.36 10.81 -34.63
CA LEU A 221 29.89 10.65 -33.25
C LEU A 221 29.93 9.19 -32.80
N ARG A 222 29.35 8.25 -33.57
CA ARG A 222 29.38 6.83 -33.17
C ARG A 222 30.80 6.29 -33.00
N LYS A 223 31.70 6.59 -33.95
CA LYS A 223 33.11 6.18 -33.87
C LYS A 223 33.83 6.78 -32.65
N ARG A 224 33.55 8.05 -32.34
CA ARG A 224 34.17 8.70 -31.17
C ARG A 224 33.62 8.12 -29.87
N TRP A 225 32.31 7.83 -29.78
CA TRP A 225 31.71 7.14 -28.62
C TRP A 225 32.36 5.78 -28.35
N GLU A 226 32.53 4.96 -29.39
CA GLU A 226 33.17 3.64 -29.26
C GLU A 226 34.59 3.75 -28.69
N ARG A 227 35.32 4.82 -29.04
CA ARG A 227 36.71 5.10 -28.62
C ARG A 227 36.85 5.90 -27.32
N LEU A 228 35.77 6.40 -26.72
CA LEU A 228 35.87 7.10 -25.43
C LEU A 228 36.37 6.15 -24.36
N GLU A 229 37.10 6.70 -23.40
CA GLU A 229 37.52 5.98 -22.21
C GLU A 229 36.32 5.63 -21.32
N ASP A 230 36.46 4.57 -20.53
CA ASP A 230 35.40 4.08 -19.66
C ASP A 230 35.02 5.09 -18.57
N GLU A 231 35.96 5.93 -18.14
CA GLU A 231 35.70 7.02 -17.19
C GLU A 231 34.78 8.09 -17.80
N GLU A 232 35.10 8.57 -19.01
CA GLU A 232 34.27 9.54 -19.72
C GLU A 232 32.88 8.97 -20.05
N LYS A 233 32.80 7.71 -20.50
CA LYS A 233 31.52 7.00 -20.71
C LYS A 233 30.74 6.89 -19.40
N GLY A 234 31.42 6.60 -18.29
CA GLY A 234 30.85 6.44 -16.96
C GLY A 234 30.09 7.68 -16.48
N GLU A 235 30.57 8.89 -16.79
CA GLU A 235 29.84 10.12 -16.48
C GLU A 235 28.47 10.18 -17.18
N TRP A 236 28.43 9.84 -18.47
CA TRP A 236 27.21 9.84 -19.26
C TRP A 236 26.26 8.71 -18.89
N GLU A 237 26.79 7.54 -18.53
CA GLU A 237 26.01 6.43 -17.99
C GLU A 237 25.37 6.79 -16.65
N LYS A 238 26.14 7.41 -15.75
CA LYS A 238 25.62 7.90 -14.46
C LYS A 238 24.52 8.94 -14.68
N LYS A 239 24.71 9.88 -15.60
CA LYS A 239 23.71 10.89 -15.95
C LYS A 239 22.45 10.26 -16.54
N SER A 240 22.59 9.33 -17.48
CA SER A 240 21.47 8.61 -18.08
C SER A 240 20.69 7.79 -17.05
N LYS A 241 21.38 7.10 -16.14
CA LYS A 241 20.77 6.37 -15.04
C LYS A 241 19.98 7.27 -14.08
N GLN A 242 20.52 8.44 -13.74
CA GLN A 242 19.80 9.40 -12.89
C GLN A 242 18.50 9.89 -13.55
N GLU A 243 18.53 10.16 -14.85
CA GLU A 243 17.33 10.58 -15.60
C GLU A 243 16.32 9.42 -15.74
N MET A 244 16.80 8.19 -15.92
CA MET A 244 15.97 6.98 -15.86
C MET A 244 15.29 6.83 -14.50
N ASP A 245 16.04 6.97 -13.40
CA ASP A 245 15.50 6.87 -12.05
C ASP A 245 14.45 7.96 -11.76
N LYS A 246 14.69 9.19 -12.22
CA LYS A 246 13.71 10.29 -12.14
C LYS A 246 12.45 9.98 -12.93
N TYR A 247 12.60 9.49 -14.16
CA TYR A 247 11.49 9.07 -15.02
C TYR A 247 10.66 7.97 -14.36
N LEU A 248 11.28 6.87 -13.93
CA LEU A 248 10.59 5.77 -13.25
C LEU A 248 9.91 6.24 -11.96
N ARG A 249 10.53 7.14 -11.19
CA ARG A 249 9.93 7.72 -9.97
C ARG A 249 8.70 8.59 -10.30
N LYS A 250 8.75 9.40 -11.36
CA LYS A 250 7.61 10.20 -11.85
C LYS A 250 6.47 9.28 -12.29
N MET A 251 6.77 8.28 -13.12
CA MET A 251 5.76 7.37 -13.66
C MET A 251 5.12 6.48 -12.60
N ARG A 252 5.90 5.97 -11.62
CA ARG A 252 5.35 5.23 -10.47
C ARG A 252 4.35 6.06 -9.65
N LYS A 253 4.60 7.37 -9.48
CA LYS A 253 3.64 8.27 -8.80
C LYS A 253 2.36 8.44 -9.61
N ARG A 254 2.48 8.56 -10.95
CA ARG A 254 1.35 8.70 -11.87
C ARG A 254 0.41 7.50 -11.81
N VAL A 255 0.95 6.29 -11.69
CA VAL A 255 0.18 5.03 -11.67
C VAL A 255 -0.34 4.64 -10.27
N LYS A 256 -0.23 5.52 -9.25
CA LYS A 256 -0.68 5.27 -7.85
C LYS A 256 -0.26 3.89 -7.29
N VAL A 257 0.99 3.49 -7.53
CA VAL A 257 1.58 2.24 -7.01
C VAL A 257 1.74 2.27 -5.49
#